data_AF-A0A2M8E1C1-F1
#
_entry.id   AF-A0A2M8E1C1-F1
#
_cell.length_a   1.000
_cell.length_b   1.000
_cell.length_c   1.000
_cell.angle_alpha   90.00
_cell.angle_beta   90.00
_cell.angle_gamma   90.00
#
_symmetry.space_group_name_H-M   'P 1'
#
loop_
_entity.id
_entity.type
_entity.pdbx_description
1 polymer ?
#
loop_
_entity_poly.entity_id
_entity_poly.type
_entity_poly.pdbx_seq_one_letter_code
_entity_poly.pdbx_strand_id
1 'polypeptide(L)'
;MKSVSLPLFSEAKAATEKPQGWPFLRLGFRPFYVGAALVAALLVPLWLLLFLGHTVVTPAVPGLLWHAHEMLFGFAATVVIGFLMTAGKNWTGLATPRGPLLGALALLWLAARVAALGSSPWLYAALDFALLPIIALIFARLLLRARNHRNLPLAGILSLLALANGV
;
A
#
# COMPACT_ATOMS: atom_id res chain seq x y z
N MET A 1 -1.47 58.06 11.38
CA MET A 1 -2.07 56.82 11.91
C MET A 1 -1.03 55.71 11.83
N LYS A 2 -0.61 55.11 12.96
CA LYS A 2 0.36 54.00 12.96
C LYS A 2 -0.38 52.71 12.59
N SER A 3 0.01 52.05 11.50
CA SER A 3 -0.52 50.75 11.12
C SER A 3 -0.09 49.72 12.15
N VAL A 4 -1.02 49.24 12.96
CA VAL A 4 -0.80 48.10 13.87
C VAL A 4 -0.66 46.86 13.00
N SER A 5 0.56 46.36 12.84
CA SER A 5 0.83 45.08 12.19
C SER A 5 0.27 43.96 13.06
N LEU A 6 -0.90 43.44 12.72
CA LEU A 6 -1.49 42.27 13.38
C LEU A 6 -0.54 41.06 13.20
N PRO A 7 -0.23 40.30 14.26
CA PRO A 7 0.69 39.14 14.18
C PRO A 7 0.19 38.03 13.24
N LEU A 8 -1.07 38.09 12.79
CA LEU A 8 -1.66 37.20 11.79
C LEU A 8 -1.06 37.36 10.38
N PHE A 9 -0.45 38.51 10.08
CA PHE A 9 0.23 38.78 8.80
C PHE A 9 1.75 38.71 8.89
N SER A 10 2.28 38.12 9.98
CA SER A 10 3.66 37.66 9.94
C SER A 10 3.70 36.51 8.93
N GLU A 11 4.00 36.83 7.68
CA GLU A 11 4.40 35.84 6.68
C GLU A 11 5.66 35.16 7.24
N ALA A 12 5.44 34.14 8.06
CA ALA A 12 6.42 33.10 8.26
C ALA A 12 6.64 32.53 6.86
N LYS A 13 7.66 33.06 6.20
CA LYS A 13 8.23 32.53 4.96
C LYS A 13 8.78 31.17 5.31
N ALA A 14 7.87 30.21 5.49
CA ALA A 14 8.19 28.81 5.62
C ALA A 14 8.93 28.49 4.33
N ALA A 15 10.25 28.35 4.43
CA ALA A 15 11.10 28.01 3.32
C ALA A 15 10.48 26.78 2.67
N THR A 16 9.85 27.00 1.51
CA THR A 16 9.16 25.95 0.78
C THR A 16 10.27 25.14 0.16
N GLU A 17 10.83 24.20 0.91
CA GLU A 17 11.82 23.26 0.39
C GLU A 17 11.22 22.66 -0.89
N LYS A 18 11.90 22.89 -2.02
CA LYS A 18 11.45 22.37 -3.31
C LYS A 18 11.30 20.86 -3.15
N PRO A 19 10.11 20.29 -3.38
CA PRO A 19 9.90 18.86 -3.21
C PRO A 19 10.84 18.09 -4.15
N GLN A 20 11.83 17.40 -3.59
CA GLN A 20 12.80 16.62 -4.36
C GLN A 20 12.26 15.21 -4.66
N GLY A 21 12.64 14.67 -5.82
CA GLY A 21 12.27 13.33 -6.29
C GLY A 21 10.93 13.25 -7.05
N TRP A 22 10.65 12.07 -7.62
CA TRP A 22 9.45 11.84 -8.44
C TRP A 22 8.17 12.05 -7.61
N PRO A 23 7.25 12.95 -8.02
CA PRO A 23 5.95 13.16 -7.36
C PRO A 23 5.19 11.90 -6.94
N PHE A 24 5.25 10.82 -7.71
CA PHE A 24 4.53 9.59 -7.43
C PHE A 24 5.11 8.83 -6.21
N LEU A 25 6.43 8.91 -6.01
CA LEU A 25 7.15 8.19 -4.94
C LEU A 25 7.42 9.04 -3.69
N ARG A 26 6.88 10.27 -3.64
CA ARG A 26 7.05 11.18 -2.50
C ARG A 26 6.17 10.85 -1.30
N LEU A 27 4.98 10.28 -1.55
CA LEU A 27 3.99 9.97 -0.52
C LEU A 27 3.59 8.51 -0.67
N GLY A 28 3.78 7.73 0.40
CA GLY A 28 3.59 6.28 0.37
C GLY A 28 2.20 5.84 -0.08
N PHE A 29 1.14 6.63 0.19
CA PHE A 29 -0.21 6.28 -0.25
C PHE A 29 -0.42 6.32 -1.76
N ARG A 30 0.32 7.16 -2.50
CA ARG A 30 0.06 7.42 -3.93
C ARG A 30 0.15 6.16 -4.79
N PRO A 31 1.27 5.41 -4.79
CA PRO A 31 1.37 4.21 -5.60
C PRO A 31 0.34 3.15 -5.21
N PHE A 32 0.09 2.97 -3.91
CA PHE A 32 -0.84 1.95 -3.44
C PHE A 32 -2.31 2.30 -3.68
N TYR A 33 -2.75 3.56 -3.52
CA TYR A 33 -4.12 3.94 -3.81
C TYR A 33 -4.44 3.94 -5.29
N VAL A 34 -3.51 4.44 -6.12
CA VAL A 34 -3.65 4.36 -7.58
C VAL A 34 -3.62 2.90 -8.02
N GLY A 35 -2.71 2.09 -7.47
CA GLY A 35 -2.68 0.66 -7.71
C GLY A 35 -3.97 -0.05 -7.31
N ALA A 36 -4.49 0.21 -6.12
CA ALA A 36 -5.75 -0.38 -5.64
C ALA A 36 -6.94 0.00 -6.52
N ALA A 37 -7.05 1.27 -6.91
CA ALA A 37 -8.11 1.74 -7.81
C ALA A 37 -8.03 1.05 -9.18
N LEU A 38 -6.82 0.96 -9.76
CA LEU A 38 -6.60 0.28 -11.04
C LEU A 38 -6.91 -1.22 -10.95
N VAL A 39 -6.45 -1.89 -9.89
CA VAL A 39 -6.73 -3.31 -9.67
C VAL A 39 -8.22 -3.56 -9.53
N ALA A 40 -8.95 -2.77 -8.74
CA ALA A 40 -10.39 -2.92 -8.63
C ALA A 40 -11.09 -2.68 -9.98
N ALA A 41 -10.69 -1.64 -10.71
CA ALA A 41 -11.27 -1.29 -12.00
C ALA A 41 -11.02 -2.36 -13.09
N LEU A 42 -9.93 -3.12 -13.00
CA LEU A 42 -9.55 -4.13 -13.99
C LEU A 42 -9.95 -5.55 -13.59
N LEU A 43 -9.67 -5.95 -12.35
CA LEU A 43 -9.86 -7.34 -11.90
C LEU A 43 -11.32 -7.68 -11.66
N VAL A 44 -12.17 -6.72 -11.28
CA VAL A 44 -13.61 -7.00 -11.09
C VAL A 44 -14.27 -7.30 -12.45
N PRO A 45 -14.12 -6.48 -13.50
CA PRO A 45 -14.62 -6.84 -14.84
C PRO A 45 -13.96 -8.11 -15.40
N LEU A 46 -12.64 -8.28 -15.20
CA LEU A 46 -11.95 -9.49 -15.65
C LEU A 46 -12.54 -10.74 -15.02
N TRP A 47 -12.80 -10.72 -13.71
CA TRP A 47 -13.43 -11.84 -13.02
C TRP A 47 -14.84 -12.11 -13.54
N LEU A 48 -15.64 -11.08 -13.80
CA LEU A 48 -16.98 -11.26 -14.39
C LEU A 48 -16.90 -11.96 -15.74
N LEU A 49 -15.98 -11.54 -16.62
CA LEU A 49 -15.78 -12.21 -17.89
C LEU A 49 -15.32 -13.67 -17.70
N LEU A 50 -14.46 -13.94 -16.72
CA LEU A 50 -13.95 -15.28 -16.39
C LEU A 50 -15.08 -16.17 -15.88
N PHE A 51 -15.93 -15.65 -15.00
CA PHE A 51 -17.10 -16.33 -14.45
C PHE A 51 -18.14 -16.66 -15.53
N LEU A 52 -18.32 -15.78 -16.51
CA LEU A 52 -19.21 -15.98 -17.66
C LEU A 52 -18.59 -16.87 -18.76
N GLY A 53 -17.33 -17.29 -18.63
CA GLY A 53 -16.64 -18.11 -19.64
C GLY A 53 -16.22 -17.35 -20.90
N HIS A 54 -16.14 -16.02 -20.84
CA HIS A 54 -15.81 -15.14 -21.98
C HIS A 54 -14.31 -14.79 -22.07
N THR A 55 -13.42 -15.47 -21.36
CA THR A 55 -11.97 -15.20 -21.40
C THR A 55 -11.15 -16.47 -21.59
N VAL A 56 -9.96 -16.29 -22.17
CA VAL A 56 -8.90 -17.31 -22.23
C VAL A 56 -7.90 -17.21 -21.07
N VAL A 57 -8.11 -16.27 -20.13
CA VAL A 57 -7.22 -16.09 -18.98
C VAL A 57 -7.40 -17.25 -18.03
N THR A 58 -6.31 -17.93 -17.70
CA THR A 58 -6.25 -19.01 -16.73
C THR A 58 -5.48 -18.52 -15.50
N PRO A 59 -6.16 -18.07 -14.43
CA PRO A 59 -5.49 -17.57 -13.24
C PRO A 59 -4.64 -18.66 -12.58
N ALA A 60 -3.68 -18.25 -11.76
CA ALA A 60 -2.76 -19.16 -11.07
C ALA A 60 -3.48 -20.14 -10.11
N VAL A 61 -4.70 -19.82 -9.67
CA VAL A 61 -5.55 -20.65 -8.81
C VAL A 61 -6.98 -20.64 -9.35
N PRO A 62 -7.90 -21.52 -8.88
CA PRO A 62 -9.28 -21.54 -9.36
C PRO A 62 -9.95 -20.16 -9.33
N GLY A 63 -10.66 -19.78 -10.39
CA GLY A 63 -11.08 -18.39 -10.63
C GLY A 63 -11.88 -17.72 -9.51
N LEU A 64 -12.71 -18.48 -8.77
CA LEU A 64 -13.43 -17.96 -7.60
C LEU A 64 -12.48 -17.64 -6.44
N LEU A 65 -11.54 -18.55 -6.14
CA LEU A 65 -10.54 -18.36 -5.10
C LEU A 65 -9.58 -17.22 -5.46
N TRP A 66 -9.17 -17.15 -6.73
CA TRP A 66 -8.34 -16.07 -7.25
C TRP A 66 -8.99 -14.71 -6.98
N HIS A 67 -10.25 -14.53 -7.35
CA HIS A 67 -10.95 -13.26 -7.13
C HIS A 67 -11.10 -12.92 -5.66
N ALA A 68 -11.51 -13.88 -4.82
CA ALA A 68 -11.61 -13.65 -3.38
C ALA A 68 -10.26 -13.20 -2.78
N HIS A 69 -9.17 -13.87 -3.17
CA HIS A 69 -7.81 -13.55 -2.74
C HIS A 69 -7.36 -12.17 -3.21
N GLU A 70 -7.60 -11.85 -4.49
CA GLU A 70 -7.27 -10.55 -5.06
C GLU A 70 -8.07 -9.41 -4.44
N MET A 71 -9.34 -9.63 -4.06
CA MET A 71 -10.13 -8.60 -3.38
C MET A 71 -9.65 -8.35 -1.95
N LEU A 72 -9.24 -9.40 -1.23
CA LEU A 72 -8.80 -9.29 0.16
C LEU A 72 -7.34 -8.82 0.29
N PHE A 73 -6.41 -9.53 -0.35
CA PHE A 73 -4.97 -9.30 -0.22
C PHE A 73 -4.39 -8.46 -1.37
N GLY A 74 -4.98 -8.51 -2.55
CA GLY A 74 -4.59 -7.67 -3.68
C GLY A 74 -5.11 -6.23 -3.57
N PHE A 75 -6.37 -6.05 -3.15
CA PHE A 75 -7.05 -4.77 -3.09
C PHE A 75 -7.14 -4.21 -1.66
N ALA A 76 -7.88 -4.86 -0.76
CA ALA A 76 -8.17 -4.29 0.56
C ALA A 76 -6.89 -4.08 1.39
N ALA A 77 -6.00 -5.08 1.42
CA ALA A 77 -4.68 -4.95 2.04
C ALA A 77 -3.85 -3.79 1.46
N THR A 78 -3.92 -3.56 0.15
CA THR A 78 -3.21 -2.44 -0.51
C THR A 78 -3.74 -1.09 -0.06
N VAL A 79 -5.06 -0.96 0.11
CA VAL A 79 -5.67 0.24 0.69
C VAL A 79 -5.20 0.43 2.13
N VAL A 80 -5.15 -0.64 2.93
CA VAL A 80 -4.62 -0.59 4.31
C VAL A 80 -3.15 -0.14 4.32
N ILE A 81 -2.30 -0.69 3.45
CA ILE A 81 -0.89 -0.28 3.32
C ILE A 81 -0.80 1.21 2.99
N GLY A 82 -1.56 1.69 2.00
CA GLY A 82 -1.58 3.11 1.62
C GLY A 82 -2.01 4.04 2.78
N PHE A 83 -3.02 3.63 3.54
CA PHE A 83 -3.46 4.33 4.74
C PHE A 83 -2.34 4.40 5.79
N LEU A 84 -1.72 3.27 6.11
CA LEU A 84 -0.67 3.16 7.13
C LEU A 84 0.59 3.95 6.76
N MET A 85 0.93 4.04 5.48
CA MET A 85 2.06 4.89 5.04
C MET A 85 1.84 6.37 5.30
N THR A 86 0.58 6.81 5.38
CA THR A 86 0.20 8.19 5.72
C THR A 86 0.05 8.34 7.23
N ALA A 87 -0.75 7.47 7.84
CA ALA A 87 -1.04 7.49 9.27
C ALA A 87 0.21 7.28 10.12
N GLY A 88 1.11 6.38 9.70
CA GLY A 88 2.38 6.12 10.38
C GLY A 88 3.23 7.37 10.50
N LYS A 89 3.37 8.16 9.43
CA LYS A 89 4.09 9.45 9.49
C LYS A 89 3.43 10.41 10.48
N ASN A 90 2.10 10.53 10.41
CA ASN A 90 1.34 11.46 11.26
C ASN A 90 1.41 11.08 12.75
N TRP A 91 1.38 9.79 13.06
CA TRP A 91 1.39 9.29 14.44
C TRP A 91 2.77 9.19 15.09
N THR A 92 3.82 9.08 14.29
CA THR A 92 5.19 8.88 14.79
C THR A 92 6.10 10.08 14.57
N GLY A 93 5.74 11.00 13.67
CA GLY A 93 6.62 12.06 13.18
C GLY A 93 7.80 11.54 12.34
N LEU A 94 7.99 10.22 12.24
CA LEU A 94 9.09 9.59 11.54
C LEU A 94 8.78 9.43 10.05
N ALA A 95 9.84 9.37 9.24
CA ALA A 95 9.71 9.12 7.82
C ALA A 95 9.23 7.69 7.54
N THR A 96 8.13 7.58 6.79
CA THR A 96 7.72 6.34 6.14
C THR A 96 8.52 6.10 4.85
N PRO A 97 8.57 4.87 4.31
CA PRO A 97 9.23 4.56 3.04
C PRO A 97 8.86 5.55 1.91
N ARG A 98 9.89 6.08 1.23
CA ARG A 98 9.77 7.03 0.12
C ARG A 98 10.82 6.72 -0.95
N GLY A 99 10.63 7.27 -2.15
CA GLY A 99 11.61 7.18 -3.23
C GLY A 99 11.84 5.73 -3.68
N PRO A 100 13.10 5.30 -3.85
CA PRO A 100 13.43 3.97 -4.38
C PRO A 100 12.82 2.80 -3.59
N LEU A 101 12.83 2.88 -2.25
CA LEU A 101 12.26 1.81 -1.41
C LEU A 101 10.75 1.67 -1.62
N LEU A 102 10.04 2.78 -1.74
CA LEU A 102 8.60 2.77 -2.04
C LEU A 102 8.35 2.22 -3.44
N GLY A 103 9.21 2.56 -4.41
CA GLY A 103 9.17 1.99 -5.76
C GLY A 103 9.34 0.47 -5.74
N ALA A 104 10.32 -0.05 -5.00
CA ALA A 104 10.53 -1.50 -4.87
C ALA A 104 9.32 -2.21 -4.25
N LEU A 105 8.70 -1.64 -3.21
CA LEU A 105 7.49 -2.20 -2.59
C LEU A 105 6.31 -2.20 -3.57
N ALA A 106 6.15 -1.12 -4.34
CA ALA A 106 5.09 -1.02 -5.35
C ALA A 106 5.32 -1.99 -6.52
N LEU A 107 6.58 -2.20 -6.93
CA LEU A 107 6.94 -3.17 -7.97
C LEU A 107 6.73 -4.61 -7.50
N LEU A 108 7.10 -4.92 -6.26
CA LEU A 108 6.82 -6.24 -5.66
C LEU A 108 5.32 -6.52 -5.66
N TRP A 109 4.52 -5.54 -5.22
CA TRP A 109 3.07 -5.63 -5.24
C TRP A 109 2.53 -5.86 -6.66
N LEU A 110 3.00 -5.08 -7.64
CA LEU A 110 2.56 -5.21 -9.03
C LEU A 110 2.95 -6.56 -9.63
N ALA A 111 4.15 -7.05 -9.32
CA ALA A 111 4.62 -8.36 -9.77
C ALA A 111 3.70 -9.49 -9.29
N ALA A 112 3.21 -9.43 -8.05
CA ALA A 112 2.24 -10.41 -7.54
C ALA A 112 0.94 -10.40 -8.36
N ARG A 113 0.41 -9.22 -8.72
CA ARG A 113 -0.82 -9.10 -9.53
C ARG A 113 -0.65 -9.64 -10.94
N VAL A 114 0.49 -9.37 -11.57
CA VAL A 114 0.79 -9.92 -12.90
C VAL A 114 0.96 -11.44 -12.82
N ALA A 115 1.64 -11.94 -11.78
CA ALA A 115 1.80 -13.37 -11.55
C ALA A 115 0.45 -14.09 -11.36
N ALA A 116 -0.53 -13.42 -10.75
CA ALA A 116 -1.86 -13.98 -10.51
C ALA A 116 -2.64 -14.33 -11.79
N LEU A 117 -2.34 -13.67 -12.92
CA LEU A 117 -3.04 -13.82 -14.19
C LEU A 117 -2.69 -15.10 -14.98
N GLY A 118 -1.80 -15.94 -14.45
CA GLY A 118 -1.50 -17.25 -15.05
C GLY A 118 -0.06 -17.72 -14.95
N SER A 119 0.73 -17.17 -14.01
CA SER A 119 2.03 -17.74 -13.69
C SER A 119 1.89 -19.01 -12.83
N SER A 120 3.03 -19.64 -12.49
CA SER A 120 3.05 -20.77 -11.56
C SER A 120 2.42 -20.38 -10.20
N PRO A 121 1.56 -21.23 -9.62
CA PRO A 121 0.94 -20.97 -8.31
C PRO A 121 1.96 -20.64 -7.21
N TRP A 122 3.12 -21.30 -7.25
CA TRP A 122 4.21 -21.09 -6.29
C TRP A 122 4.85 -19.70 -6.41
N LEU A 123 5.01 -19.22 -7.65
CA LEU A 123 5.57 -17.88 -7.90
C LEU A 123 4.58 -16.81 -7.44
N TYR A 124 3.30 -16.99 -7.78
CA TYR A 124 2.23 -16.11 -7.32
C TYR A 124 2.20 -16.05 -5.78
N ALA A 125 2.13 -17.20 -5.10
CA ALA A 125 2.08 -17.26 -3.64
C ALA A 125 3.31 -16.60 -2.99
N ALA A 126 4.52 -16.82 -3.53
CA ALA A 126 5.74 -16.22 -2.98
C ALA A 126 5.75 -14.69 -3.10
N LEU A 127 5.34 -14.15 -4.26
CA LEU A 127 5.27 -12.70 -4.49
C LEU A 127 4.17 -12.05 -3.67
N ASP A 128 3.00 -12.68 -3.61
CA ASP A 128 1.82 -12.20 -2.88
C ASP A 128 2.07 -12.17 -1.37
N PHE A 129 2.67 -13.23 -0.83
CA PHE A 129 3.01 -13.33 0.59
C PHE A 129 4.05 -12.30 1.02
N ALA A 130 5.07 -12.02 0.21
CA ALA A 130 6.24 -11.25 0.63
C ALA A 130 5.93 -9.83 1.11
N LEU A 131 4.95 -9.14 0.51
CA LEU A 131 4.70 -7.73 0.78
C LEU A 131 4.21 -7.45 2.21
N LEU A 132 3.23 -8.22 2.69
CA LEU A 132 2.57 -7.95 3.97
C LEU A 132 3.51 -8.07 5.19
N PRO A 133 4.32 -9.13 5.35
CA PRO A 133 5.34 -9.23 6.39
C PRO A 133 6.34 -8.07 6.36
N ILE A 134 6.77 -7.64 5.16
CA ILE A 134 7.70 -6.52 5.00
C ILE A 134 7.06 -5.24 5.52
N ILE A 135 5.82 -4.95 5.13
CA ILE A 135 5.09 -3.76 5.61
C ILE A 135 4.84 -3.84 7.12
N ALA A 136 4.41 -4.99 7.64
CA ALA A 136 4.17 -5.19 9.07
C ALA A 136 5.45 -4.91 9.88
N LEU A 137 6.60 -5.42 9.42
CA LEU A 137 7.89 -5.20 10.07
C LEU A 137 8.33 -3.73 10.03
N ILE A 138 8.21 -3.07 8.87
CA ILE A 138 8.52 -1.63 8.73
C ILE A 138 7.65 -0.82 9.68
N PHE A 139 6.35 -1.11 9.72
CA PHE A 139 5.38 -0.37 10.52
C PHE A 139 5.58 -0.60 12.03
N ALA A 140 5.81 -1.86 12.45
CA ALA A 140 6.12 -2.21 13.83
C ALA A 140 7.38 -1.48 14.31
N ARG A 141 8.46 -1.49 13.51
CA ARG A 141 9.70 -0.77 13.83
C ARG A 141 9.47 0.73 13.97
N LEU A 142 8.65 1.33 13.11
CA LEU A 142 8.31 2.75 13.15
C LEU A 142 7.59 3.11 14.47
N LEU A 143 6.58 2.32 14.84
CA LEU A 143 5.80 2.54 16.06
C LEU A 143 6.63 2.34 17.32
N LEU A 144 7.47 1.29 17.37
CA LEU A 144 8.34 1.02 18.50
C LEU A 144 9.38 2.14 18.69
N ARG A 145 9.99 2.63 17.60
CA ARG A 145 10.95 3.75 17.66
C ARG A 145 10.30 5.03 18.17
N ALA A 146 9.04 5.27 17.81
CA ALA A 146 8.29 6.43 18.27
C ALA A 146 7.61 6.22 19.64
N ARG A 147 7.81 5.05 20.29
CA ARG A 147 7.13 4.65 21.54
C ARG A 147 5.61 4.80 21.47
N ASN A 148 5.04 4.62 20.28
CA ASN A 148 3.61 4.79 20.06
C ASN A 148 2.87 3.46 20.30
N HIS A 149 2.72 3.11 21.58
CA HIS A 149 2.09 1.87 22.00
C HIS A 149 0.59 1.82 21.68
N ARG A 150 -0.06 2.98 21.58
CA ARG A 150 -1.49 3.09 21.26
C ARG A 150 -1.84 2.49 19.90
N ASN A 151 -0.92 2.58 18.94
CA ASN A 151 -1.13 2.13 17.57
C ASN A 151 -0.46 0.77 17.27
N LEU A 152 0.25 0.16 18.24
CA LEU A 152 0.84 -1.17 18.08
C LEU A 152 -0.16 -2.27 17.69
N PRO A 153 -1.43 -2.27 18.16
CA PRO A 153 -2.41 -3.26 17.73
C PRO A 153 -2.59 -3.31 16.20
N LEU A 154 -2.42 -2.20 15.48
CA LEU A 154 -2.51 -2.17 14.01
C LEU A 154 -1.38 -2.96 13.36
N ALA A 155 -0.16 -2.90 13.92
CA ALA A 155 0.94 -3.76 13.47
C ALA A 155 0.64 -5.24 13.76
N GLY A 156 -0.02 -5.53 14.88
CA GLY A 156 -0.51 -6.88 15.19
C GLY A 156 -1.52 -7.39 14.15
N ILE A 157 -2.51 -6.57 13.80
CA ILE A 157 -3.51 -6.91 12.76
C ILE A 157 -2.84 -7.15 11.41
N LEU A 158 -1.85 -6.33 11.02
CA LEU A 158 -1.09 -6.56 9.79
C LEU A 158 -0.32 -7.89 9.81
N SER A 159 0.28 -8.24 10.95
CA SER A 159 0.96 -9.52 11.11
C SER A 159 -0.01 -10.70 11.01
N LEU A 160 -1.20 -10.57 11.59
CA LEU A 160 -2.26 -11.59 11.46
C LEU A 160 -2.74 -11.70 10.01
N LEU A 161 -2.91 -10.57 9.32
CA LEU A 161 -3.27 -10.56 7.90
C LEU A 161 -2.18 -11.19 7.04
N ALA A 162 -0.90 -10.95 7.36
CA ALA A 162 0.22 -11.59 6.69
C ALA A 162 0.24 -13.10 6.88
N LEU A 163 -0.04 -13.57 8.11
CA LEU A 163 -0.16 -15.01 8.40
C LEU A 163 -1.35 -15.62 7.65
N ALA A 164 -2.50 -14.95 7.66
CA ALA A 164 -3.68 -15.41 6.93
C ALA A 164 -3.46 -15.49 5.41
N ASN A 165 -2.59 -14.64 4.86
CA ASN A 165 -2.24 -14.67 3.44
C ASN A 165 -1.39 -15.89 3.05
N GLY A 166 -0.68 -16.49 4.02
CA GLY A 166 0.18 -17.64 3.79
C GLY A 166 -0.50 -18.99 3.94
N VAL A 167 -1.81 -19.02 4.23
CA VAL A 167 -2.64 -20.21 4.42
C VAL A 167 -3.55 -20.39 3.22
#